data_AF-A0A5S9Q470-F1
#
_entry.id   AF-A0A5S9Q470-F1
#
_cell.length_a   1.000
_cell.length_b   1.000
_cell.length_c   1.000
_cell.angle_alpha   90.00
_cell.angle_beta   90.00
_cell.angle_gamma   90.00
#
_symmetry.space_group_name_H-M   'P 1'
#
loop_
_entity.id
_entity.type
_entity.pdbx_description
1 polymer ?
#
loop_
_entity_poly.entity_id
_entity_poly.type
_entity_poly.pdbx_seq_one_letter_code
_entity_poly.pdbx_strand_id
1 'polypeptide(L)'
;MSQNIDREKIKEAIAIILWSGWGAYHFQPLIHGNQDAINVIVTMFSILAGFLVAVITLIGDPKSLPSGSWQKARLGSELTYNRLTRHKWLFKTYLATLALIFVSMLMKKKLQDFQCYVEYGYLFLAISAFVMSFRLPASLMHIQRERIEAEIKERREQEGISE
;
A
#
# COMPACT_ATOMS: atom_id res chain seq x y z
N MET A 1 -20.26 13.56 -13.01
CA MET A 1 -18.80 13.75 -12.91
C MET A 1 -18.15 12.51 -13.50
N SER A 2 -17.94 12.50 -14.83
CA SER A 2 -17.36 11.36 -15.56
C SER A 2 -15.90 11.22 -15.14
N GLN A 3 -15.61 10.14 -14.42
CA GLN A 3 -14.27 9.81 -13.98
C GLN A 3 -13.47 9.43 -15.24
N ASN A 4 -12.63 10.35 -15.73
CA ASN A 4 -11.68 10.03 -16.79
C ASN A 4 -10.78 8.93 -16.26
N ILE A 5 -11.05 7.70 -16.69
CA ILE A 5 -10.29 6.53 -16.28
C ILE A 5 -8.87 6.73 -16.78
N ASP A 6 -7.98 6.95 -15.81
CA ASP A 6 -6.57 7.23 -16.03
C ASP A 6 -5.91 5.97 -16.61
N ARG A 7 -5.84 5.90 -17.95
CA ARG A 7 -5.47 4.69 -18.70
C ARG A 7 -4.10 4.15 -18.28
N GLU A 8 -3.21 5.01 -17.82
CA GLU A 8 -1.90 4.61 -17.29
C GLU A 8 -2.03 3.78 -16.03
N LYS A 9 -2.86 4.20 -15.06
CA LYS A 9 -3.08 3.44 -13.82
C LYS A 9 -3.71 2.08 -14.07
N ILE A 10 -4.56 1.96 -15.09
CA ILE A 10 -5.11 0.67 -15.51
C ILE A 10 -4.03 -0.22 -16.13
N LYS A 11 -3.21 0.32 -17.04
CA LYS A 11 -2.10 -0.44 -17.63
C LYS A 11 -1.15 -0.96 -16.56
N GLU A 12 -0.82 -0.13 -15.58
CA GLU A 12 0.01 -0.52 -14.44
C GLU A 12 -0.65 -1.62 -13.61
N ALA A 13 -1.95 -1.50 -13.30
CA ALA A 13 -2.67 -2.52 -12.54
C ALA A 13 -2.70 -3.86 -13.28
N ILE A 14 -2.96 -3.84 -14.59
CA ILE A 14 -2.93 -5.04 -15.43
C ILE A 14 -1.53 -5.65 -15.46
N ALA A 15 -0.49 -4.82 -15.62
CA ALA A 15 0.89 -5.28 -15.61
C ALA A 15 1.23 -5.97 -14.27
N ILE A 16 0.85 -5.37 -13.13
CA ILE A 16 1.05 -5.97 -11.81
C ILE A 16 0.35 -7.32 -11.72
N ILE A 17 -0.92 -7.42 -12.15
CA ILE A 17 -1.66 -8.69 -12.11
C ILE A 17 -0.96 -9.77 -12.95
N LEU A 18 -0.51 -9.43 -14.17
CA LEU A 18 0.18 -10.38 -15.05
C LEU A 18 1.52 -10.82 -14.44
N TRP A 19 2.32 -9.88 -13.95
CA TRP A 19 3.61 -10.17 -13.31
C TRP A 19 3.45 -10.99 -12.02
N SER A 20 2.44 -10.68 -11.21
CA SER A 20 2.12 -11.43 -10.00
C SER A 20 1.60 -12.82 -10.29
N GLY A 21 0.80 -13.00 -11.34
CA GLY A 21 0.32 -14.31 -11.77
C GLY A 21 1.45 -15.19 -12.29
N TRP A 22 2.29 -14.64 -13.17
CA TRP A 22 3.48 -15.32 -13.69
C TRP A 22 4.46 -15.67 -12.58
N GLY A 23 4.75 -14.73 -11.68
CA GLY A 23 5.62 -14.94 -10.54
C GLY A 23 5.07 -15.99 -9.57
N ALA A 24 3.77 -15.95 -9.24
CA ALA A 24 3.16 -16.96 -8.37
C ALA A 24 3.30 -18.37 -8.96
N TYR A 25 3.08 -18.52 -10.28
CA TYR A 25 3.26 -19.79 -10.95
C TYR A 25 4.70 -20.33 -10.84
N HIS A 26 5.70 -19.46 -11.01
CA HIS A 26 7.10 -19.87 -11.02
C HIS A 26 7.71 -20.02 -9.61
N PHE A 27 7.28 -19.21 -8.64
CA PHE A 27 7.85 -19.19 -7.28
C PHE A 27 7.16 -20.16 -6.30
N GLN A 28 5.96 -20.66 -6.60
CA GLN A 28 5.28 -21.64 -5.76
C GLN A 28 6.13 -22.89 -5.45
N PRO A 29 6.77 -23.56 -6.43
CA PRO A 29 7.58 -24.76 -6.14
C PRO A 29 8.79 -24.46 -5.25
N LEU A 30 9.28 -23.21 -5.22
CA LEU A 30 10.42 -22.81 -4.38
C LEU A 30 10.05 -22.59 -2.92
N ILE A 31 8.77 -22.31 -2.65
CA ILE A 31 8.26 -22.01 -1.30
C ILE A 31 7.54 -23.22 -0.72
N HIS A 32 7.06 -24.13 -1.56
CA HIS A 32 6.41 -25.37 -1.13
C HIS A 32 7.32 -26.17 -0.18
N GLY A 33 6.85 -26.37 1.05
CA GLY A 33 7.61 -27.09 2.09
C GLY A 33 8.81 -26.32 2.69
N ASN A 34 9.15 -25.14 2.18
CA ASN A 34 10.25 -24.31 2.68
C ASN A 34 9.74 -23.30 3.72
N GLN A 35 9.82 -23.66 5.00
CA GLN A 35 9.35 -22.81 6.08
C GLN A 35 10.14 -21.52 6.24
N ASP A 36 11.44 -21.54 5.93
CA ASP A 36 12.29 -20.35 6.06
C ASP A 36 11.90 -19.29 5.04
N ALA A 37 11.62 -19.69 3.79
CA ALA A 37 11.11 -18.77 2.77
C ALA A 37 9.76 -18.14 3.19
N ILE A 38 8.84 -18.95 3.74
CA ILE A 38 7.55 -18.46 4.25
C ILE A 38 7.78 -17.46 5.39
N ASN A 39 8.67 -17.79 6.34
CA ASN A 39 8.98 -16.91 7.47
C ASN A 39 9.55 -15.57 7.02
N VAL A 40 10.45 -15.55 6.02
CA VAL A 40 10.97 -14.31 5.44
C VAL A 40 9.84 -13.44 4.89
N ILE A 41 8.87 -14.03 4.18
CA ILE A 41 7.70 -13.31 3.68
C ILE A 41 6.89 -12.73 4.84
N VAL A 42 6.58 -13.54 5.86
CA VAL A 42 5.83 -13.10 7.05
C VAL A 42 6.55 -11.94 7.74
N THR A 43 7.86 -12.04 7.96
CA THR A 43 8.66 -10.98 8.60
C THR A 43 8.65 -9.70 7.77
N MET A 44 8.90 -9.78 6.46
CA MET A 44 8.92 -8.61 5.58
C MET A 44 7.57 -7.90 5.57
N PHE A 45 6.47 -8.65 5.41
CA PHE A 45 5.12 -8.09 5.40
C PHE A 45 4.69 -7.53 6.77
N SER A 46 5.15 -8.13 7.86
CA SER A 46 4.86 -7.62 9.22
C SER A 46 5.53 -6.26 9.45
N ILE A 47 6.80 -6.11 9.04
CA ILE A 47 7.53 -4.83 9.12
C ILE A 47 6.86 -3.78 8.22
N LEU A 48 6.55 -4.15 6.97
CA LEU A 48 5.89 -3.25 6.02
C LEU A 48 4.50 -2.84 6.50
N ALA A 49 3.73 -3.74 7.12
CA ALA A 49 2.43 -3.44 7.70
C ALA A 49 2.55 -2.41 8.83
N GLY A 50 3.51 -2.60 9.75
CA GLY A 50 3.77 -1.62 10.81
C GLY A 50 4.17 -0.25 10.27
N PHE A 51 5.08 -0.22 9.30
CA PHE A 51 5.47 1.01 8.61
C PHE A 51 4.29 1.68 7.91
N LEU A 52 3.45 0.90 7.22
CA LEU A 52 2.30 1.42 6.48
C LEU A 52 1.24 2.02 7.42
N VAL A 53 1.02 1.43 8.59
CA VAL A 53 0.15 2.02 9.62
C VAL A 53 0.70 3.38 10.05
N ALA A 54 2.00 3.49 10.31
CA ALA A 54 2.63 4.77 10.67
C ALA A 54 2.49 5.83 9.56
N VAL A 55 2.60 5.43 8.29
CA VAL A 55 2.35 6.34 7.15
C VAL A 55 0.87 6.75 7.11
N ILE A 56 -0.07 5.83 7.30
CA ILE A 56 -1.51 6.13 7.31
C ILE A 56 -1.85 7.10 8.45
N THR A 57 -1.32 6.88 9.66
CA THR A 57 -1.58 7.77 10.81
C THR A 57 -0.95 9.14 10.59
N LEU A 58 0.25 9.20 10.02
CA LEU A 58 0.90 10.45 9.67
C LEU A 58 0.05 11.25 8.68
N ILE A 59 -0.43 10.63 7.59
CA ILE A 59 -1.25 11.31 6.58
C ILE A 59 -2.66 11.64 7.13
N GLY A 60 -3.18 10.82 8.03
CA GLY A 60 -4.49 11.03 8.66
C GLY A 60 -4.54 12.13 9.72
N ASP A 61 -3.39 12.66 10.16
CA ASP A 61 -3.32 13.74 11.12
C ASP A 61 -4.00 15.01 10.57
N PRO A 62 -5.02 15.59 11.24
CA PRO A 62 -5.66 16.83 10.82
C PRO A 62 -4.69 18.00 10.61
N LYS A 63 -3.55 18.02 11.32
CA LYS A 63 -2.49 19.02 11.12
C LYS A 63 -1.79 18.93 9.77
N SER A 64 -2.04 17.86 9.01
CA SER A 64 -1.56 17.70 7.65
C SER A 64 -2.44 18.40 6.61
N LEU A 65 -3.62 18.89 7.00
CA LEU A 65 -4.48 19.65 6.11
C LEU A 65 -3.96 21.10 5.96
N PRO A 66 -4.14 21.73 4.79
CA PRO A 66 -3.73 23.11 4.59
C PRO A 66 -4.37 24.04 5.61
N SER A 67 -3.57 24.94 6.21
CA SER A 67 -4.04 26.01 7.07
C SER A 67 -4.88 27.04 6.30
N GLY A 68 -5.78 27.75 7.00
CA GLY A 68 -6.67 28.77 6.43
C GLY A 68 -8.16 28.49 6.61
N SER A 69 -8.99 28.86 5.61
CA SER A 69 -10.45 28.72 5.73
C SER A 69 -10.92 27.27 5.71
N TRP A 70 -12.00 26.98 6.44
CA TRP A 70 -12.60 25.64 6.50
C TRP A 70 -12.96 25.06 5.12
N GLN A 71 -13.23 25.92 4.13
CA GLN A 71 -13.53 25.54 2.75
C GLN A 71 -12.29 24.99 2.03
N LYS A 72 -11.12 25.61 2.22
CA LYS A 72 -9.84 25.10 1.70
C LYS A 72 -9.48 23.76 2.34
N ALA A 73 -9.67 23.64 3.66
CA ALA A 73 -9.47 22.38 4.38
C ALA A 73 -10.42 21.27 3.88
N ARG A 74 -11.69 21.59 3.60
CA ARG A 74 -12.66 20.63 3.08
C ARG A 74 -12.26 20.11 1.70
N LEU A 75 -11.85 20.98 0.79
CA LEU A 75 -11.36 20.58 -0.55
C LEU A 75 -10.08 19.73 -0.47
N GLY A 76 -9.14 20.09 0.41
CA GLY A 76 -7.94 19.29 0.66
C GLY A 76 -8.23 17.91 1.25
N SER A 77 -9.25 17.82 2.12
CA SER A 77 -9.59 16.56 2.80
C SER A 77 -10.02 15.45 1.85
N GLU A 78 -10.75 15.75 0.77
CA GLU A 78 -11.19 14.75 -0.23
C GLU A 78 -9.98 14.12 -0.96
N LEU A 79 -8.97 14.92 -1.30
CA LEU A 79 -7.73 14.42 -1.91
C LEU A 79 -6.95 13.53 -0.93
N THR A 80 -6.84 13.97 0.32
CA THR A 80 -6.20 13.21 1.40
C THR A 80 -6.93 11.89 1.66
N TYR A 81 -8.26 11.87 1.70
CA TYR A 81 -9.05 10.65 1.86
C TYR A 81 -8.85 9.64 0.73
N ASN A 82 -8.75 10.10 -0.51
CA ASN A 82 -8.46 9.23 -1.66
C ASN A 82 -7.07 8.59 -1.54
N ARG A 83 -6.06 9.36 -1.11
CA ARG A 83 -4.71 8.86 -0.83
C ARG A 83 -4.71 7.86 0.33
N LEU A 84 -5.39 8.15 1.44
CA LEU A 84 -5.54 7.22 2.57
C LEU A 84 -6.23 5.93 2.15
N THR A 85 -7.27 6.03 1.32
CA THR A 85 -8.04 4.86 0.88
C THR A 85 -7.16 3.89 0.11
N ARG A 86 -6.23 4.38 -0.71
CA ARG A 86 -5.26 3.53 -1.41
C ARG A 86 -4.30 2.81 -0.45
N HIS A 87 -3.74 3.52 0.53
CA HIS A 87 -2.86 2.92 1.54
C HIS A 87 -3.62 1.90 2.42
N LYS A 88 -4.88 2.19 2.75
CA LYS A 88 -5.80 1.27 3.43
C LYS A 88 -6.01 -0.02 2.63
N TRP A 89 -6.21 0.07 1.32
CA TRP A 89 -6.35 -1.12 0.47
C TRP A 89 -5.06 -1.95 0.46
N LEU A 90 -3.91 -1.31 0.31
CA LEU A 90 -2.61 -2.00 0.38
C LEU A 90 -2.40 -2.71 1.74
N PHE A 91 -2.76 -2.04 2.84
CA PHE A 91 -2.70 -2.62 4.18
C PHE A 91 -3.62 -3.84 4.32
N LYS A 92 -4.84 -3.78 3.79
CA LYS A 92 -5.75 -4.93 3.75
C LYS A 92 -5.16 -6.09 2.96
N THR A 93 -4.48 -5.82 1.83
CA THR A 93 -3.78 -6.86 1.06
C THR A 93 -2.67 -7.52 1.86
N TYR A 94 -1.90 -6.76 2.66
CA TYR A 94 -0.89 -7.34 3.54
C TYR A 94 -1.51 -8.28 4.58
N LEU A 95 -2.57 -7.84 5.26
CA LEU A 95 -3.28 -8.67 6.22
C LEU A 95 -3.88 -9.93 5.57
N ALA A 96 -4.46 -9.80 4.38
CA ALA A 96 -4.98 -10.94 3.61
C ALA A 96 -3.87 -11.93 3.26
N THR A 97 -2.69 -11.44 2.86
CA THR A 97 -1.52 -12.28 2.55
C THR A 97 -1.07 -13.05 3.80
N LEU A 98 -0.91 -12.37 4.94
CA LEU A 98 -0.55 -13.00 6.21
C LEU A 98 -1.59 -14.01 6.68
N ALA A 99 -2.88 -13.70 6.53
CA ALA A 99 -3.98 -14.61 6.87
C ALA A 99 -3.95 -15.88 6.01
N LEU A 100 -3.70 -15.76 4.69
CA LEU A 100 -3.59 -16.92 3.82
C LEU A 100 -2.34 -17.76 4.12
N ILE A 101 -1.20 -17.13 4.44
CA ILE A 101 0.00 -17.84 4.89
C ILE A 101 -0.31 -18.63 6.18
N PHE A 102 -1.01 -18.01 7.13
CA PHE A 102 -1.45 -18.67 8.35
C PHE A 102 -2.35 -19.87 8.06
N VAL A 103 -3.35 -19.73 7.19
CA VAL A 103 -4.21 -20.84 6.74
C VAL A 103 -3.39 -21.95 6.07
N SER A 104 -2.45 -21.60 5.20
CA SER A 104 -1.54 -22.55 4.54
C SER A 104 -0.71 -23.35 5.54
N MET A 105 -0.22 -22.70 6.60
CA MET A 105 0.55 -23.37 7.66
C MET A 105 -0.32 -24.29 8.53
N LEU A 106 -1.57 -23.92 8.81
CA LEU A 106 -2.51 -24.78 9.55
C LEU A 106 -2.90 -26.05 8.78
N MET A 107 -2.94 -25.97 7.46
CA MET A 107 -3.35 -27.08 6.58
C MET A 107 -2.21 -28.03 6.22
N LYS A 108 -0.98 -27.74 6.68
CA LYS A 108 0.23 -28.50 6.37
C LYS A 108 0.00 -30.01 6.56
N LYS A 109 0.29 -30.79 5.52
CA LYS A 109 0.17 -32.28 5.45
C LYS A 109 -1.25 -32.87 5.37
N LYS A 110 -2.33 -32.15 5.70
CA LYS A 110 -3.69 -32.72 5.69
C LYS A 110 -4.38 -32.64 4.33
N LEU A 111 -4.14 -31.56 3.57
CA LEU A 111 -4.77 -31.30 2.27
C LEU A 111 -3.72 -30.73 1.31
N GLN A 112 -2.86 -31.59 0.75
CA GLN A 112 -1.72 -31.16 -0.09
C GLN A 112 -2.17 -30.35 -1.31
N ASP A 113 -3.20 -30.82 -2.03
CA ASP A 113 -3.70 -30.12 -3.22
C ASP A 113 -4.29 -28.75 -2.86
N PHE A 114 -5.07 -28.67 -1.78
CA PHE A 114 -5.65 -27.41 -1.32
C PHE A 114 -4.57 -26.43 -0.83
N GLN A 115 -3.55 -26.93 -0.14
CA GLN A 115 -2.40 -26.12 0.29
C GLN A 115 -1.71 -25.48 -0.92
N CYS A 116 -1.53 -26.24 -2.01
CA CYS A 116 -0.92 -25.74 -3.25
C CYS A 116 -1.72 -24.55 -3.83
N TYR A 117 -3.06 -24.65 -3.88
CA TYR A 117 -3.90 -23.53 -4.33
C TYR A 117 -3.81 -22.30 -3.42
N VAL A 118 -3.77 -22.50 -2.10
CA VAL A 118 -3.58 -21.40 -1.13
C VAL A 118 -2.20 -20.76 -1.30
N GLU A 119 -1.17 -21.55 -1.59
CA GLU A 119 0.19 -21.07 -1.86
C GLU A 119 0.25 -20.16 -3.09
N TYR A 120 -0.34 -20.57 -4.21
CA TYR A 120 -0.49 -19.69 -5.37
C TYR A 120 -1.25 -18.40 -5.03
N GLY A 121 -2.32 -18.52 -4.25
CA GLY A 121 -3.15 -17.38 -3.84
C GLY A 121 -2.38 -16.35 -3.01
N TYR A 122 -1.69 -16.77 -1.95
CA TYR A 122 -0.92 -15.81 -1.14
C TYR A 122 0.31 -15.30 -1.89
N LEU A 123 0.93 -16.10 -2.78
CA LEU A 123 2.09 -15.63 -3.55
C LEU A 123 1.72 -14.56 -4.55
N PHE A 124 0.58 -14.73 -5.22
CA PHE A 124 0.03 -13.71 -6.10
C PHE A 124 -0.19 -12.39 -5.34
N LEU A 125 -0.79 -12.46 -4.15
CA LEU A 125 -1.01 -11.30 -3.31
C LEU A 125 0.30 -10.72 -2.77
N ALA A 126 1.26 -11.57 -2.37
CA ALA A 126 2.55 -11.14 -1.88
C ALA A 126 3.33 -10.37 -2.96
N ILE A 127 3.42 -10.90 -4.18
CA ILE A 127 4.16 -10.25 -5.26
C ILE A 127 3.49 -8.93 -5.65
N SER A 128 2.16 -8.93 -5.80
CA SER A 128 1.43 -7.70 -6.17
C SER A 128 1.59 -6.61 -5.11
N ALA A 129 1.42 -6.98 -3.84
CA ALA A 129 1.58 -6.08 -2.71
C ALA A 129 3.01 -5.57 -2.56
N PHE A 130 4.01 -6.43 -2.78
CA PHE A 130 5.42 -6.06 -2.77
C PHE A 130 5.75 -5.03 -3.86
N VAL A 131 5.30 -5.25 -5.10
CA VAL A 131 5.49 -4.29 -6.19
C VAL A 131 4.82 -2.94 -5.87
N MET A 132 3.60 -2.97 -5.30
CA MET A 132 2.92 -1.75 -4.87
C MET A 132 3.63 -1.03 -3.72
N SER A 133 4.36 -1.77 -2.86
CA SER A 133 5.08 -1.23 -1.69
C SER A 133 6.18 -0.23 -2.09
N PHE A 134 6.82 -0.42 -3.25
CA PHE A 134 7.84 0.51 -3.74
C PHE A 134 7.33 1.92 -4.01
N ARG A 135 6.00 2.12 -4.08
CA ARG A 135 5.39 3.45 -4.24
C ARG A 135 5.24 4.21 -2.92
N LEU A 136 5.42 3.54 -1.78
CA LEU A 136 5.27 4.14 -0.46
C LEU A 136 6.30 5.25 -0.18
N PRO A 137 7.61 5.06 -0.44
CA PRO A 137 8.60 6.12 -0.19
C PRO A 137 8.35 7.37 -1.04
N ALA A 138 7.99 7.19 -2.31
CA ALA A 138 7.66 8.30 -3.21
C ALA A 138 6.42 9.07 -2.74
N SER A 139 5.37 8.35 -2.30
CA SER A 139 4.18 8.98 -1.73
C SER A 139 4.50 9.76 -0.45
N LEU A 140 5.32 9.20 0.43
CA LEU A 140 5.73 9.86 1.67
C LEU A 140 6.51 11.15 1.38
N MET A 141 7.46 11.10 0.45
CA MET A 141 8.25 12.27 0.05
C MET A 141 7.37 13.39 -0.52
N HIS A 142 6.36 13.04 -1.33
CA HIS A 142 5.39 14.00 -1.84
C HIS A 142 4.61 14.69 -0.72
N ILE A 143 4.16 13.92 0.27
CA ILE A 143 3.40 14.45 1.42
C ILE A 143 4.27 15.34 2.30
N GLN A 144 5.54 14.96 2.53
CA GLN A 144 6.47 15.81 3.28
C GLN A 144 6.77 17.11 2.56
N ARG A 145 6.92 17.06 1.22
CA ARG A 145 7.10 18.27 0.41
C ARG A 145 5.88 19.20 0.52
N GLU A 146 4.67 18.68 0.35
CA GLU A 146 3.43 19.47 0.47
C GLU A 146 3.33 20.15 1.84
N ARG A 147 3.74 19.48 2.93
CA ARG A 147 3.76 20.08 4.27
C ARG A 147 4.76 21.22 4.39
N ILE A 148 5.97 21.03 3.87
CA ILE A 148 7.01 22.06 3.89
C ILE A 148 6.55 23.28 3.08
N GLU A 149 5.97 23.07 1.91
CA GLU A 149 5.45 24.15 1.06
C GLU A 149 4.28 24.89 1.72
N ALA A 150 3.36 24.17 2.37
CA ALA A 150 2.26 24.78 3.12
C ALA A 150 2.75 25.65 4.28
N GLU A 151 3.72 25.16 5.06
CA GLU A 151 4.34 25.92 6.16
C GLU A 151 5.08 27.17 5.66
N ILE A 152 5.85 27.05 4.56
CA ILE A 152 6.52 28.21 3.95
C ILE A 152 5.49 29.25 3.50
N LYS A 153 4.40 28.81 2.88
CA LYS A 153 3.33 29.71 2.43
C LYS A 153 2.68 30.45 3.60
N GLU A 154 2.36 29.74 4.69
CA GLU A 154 1.77 30.35 5.87
C GLU A 154 2.69 31.41 6.51
N ARG A 155 4.00 31.14 6.59
CA ARG A 155 4.98 32.13 7.09
C ARG A 155 5.08 33.35 6.18
N ARG A 156 5.08 33.16 4.86
CA ARG A 156 5.08 34.29 3.90
C ARG A 156 3.83 35.15 4.02
N GLU A 157 2.66 34.54 4.21
CA GLU A 157 1.40 35.25 4.46
C GLU A 157 1.46 36.08 5.76
N GLN A 158 2.08 35.54 6.83
CA GLN A 158 2.27 36.27 8.09
C GLN A 158 3.25 37.46 7.96
N GLU A 159 4.26 37.33 7.11
CA GLU A 159 5.24 38.39 6.80
C GLU A 159 4.71 39.43 5.80
N GLY A 160 3.48 39.26 5.28
CA GLY A 160 2.87 40.18 4.32
C GLY A 160 3.47 40.08 2.91
N ILE A 161 4.20 39.01 2.61
CA ILE A 161 4.79 38.75 1.29
C ILE A 161 3.79 37.90 0.49
N SER A 162 2.87 38.56 -0.20
CA SER A 162 1.97 37.92 -1.16
C SER A 162 2.62 37.89 -2.55
N GLU A 163 3.01 36.71 -3.03
CA GLU A 163 3.05 36.42 -4.48
C GLU A 163 1.77 35.71 -4.90
#